data_AF-A0A495DEW9-F1
#
_entry.id   AF-A0A495DEW9-F1
#
_cell.length_a   1.000
_cell.length_b   1.000
_cell.length_c   1.000
_cell.angle_alpha   90.00
_cell.angle_beta   90.00
_cell.angle_gamma   90.00
#
_symmetry.space_group_name_H-M   'P 1'
#
loop_
_entity.id
_entity.type
_entity.pdbx_description
1 polymer ?
#
loop_
_entity_poly.entity_id
_entity_poly.type
_entity_poly.pdbx_seq_one_letter_code
_entity_poly.pdbx_strand_id
1 'polypeptide(L)'
;MAAMAPASSTDVDETFLGGKLLIATPSIGDPRFDRTVIVMCDHSPDHAMGIIINKPADDLRLPELFEQLGVDGIRPAPDTPVLIGGPVDQDRGFVLHTRDYSSLEATLPVSPRIGLTATKDVLDAIASSHPPQRSLLALGYAGWGAGQLEQELAANAWLVIELDETLVFDTGDADKWQRALDLIGVSPEHLSALSGHA
;
A
#
# COMPACT_ATOMS: atom_id res chain seq x y z
N MET A 1 -1.56 47.21 -28.25
CA MET A 1 -2.71 46.30 -28.20
C MET A 1 -2.17 44.95 -27.77
N ALA A 2 -2.60 44.49 -26.60
CA ALA A 2 -2.43 43.20 -25.90
C ALA A 2 -1.18 42.33 -26.17
N ALA A 3 -0.43 42.10 -25.08
CA ALA A 3 0.46 40.97 -24.88
C ALA A 3 -0.34 39.65 -24.83
N MET A 4 0.26 38.57 -25.35
CA MET A 4 -0.20 37.20 -25.11
C MET A 4 1.02 36.40 -24.63
N ALA A 5 1.04 36.14 -23.33
CA ALA A 5 1.99 35.23 -22.69
C ALA A 5 1.72 33.78 -23.16
N PRO A 6 2.74 32.91 -23.20
CA PRO A 6 2.50 31.49 -23.44
C PRO A 6 1.85 30.86 -22.20
N ALA A 7 0.79 30.09 -22.43
CA ALA A 7 0.18 29.25 -21.40
C ALA A 7 1.18 28.16 -20.99
N SER A 8 1.60 28.20 -19.72
CA SER A 8 2.27 27.10 -19.05
C SER A 8 1.19 26.14 -18.55
N SER A 9 1.13 24.94 -19.12
CA SER A 9 0.33 23.83 -18.59
C SER A 9 1.26 22.63 -18.39
N THR A 10 2.10 22.73 -17.36
CA THR A 10 2.65 21.55 -16.68
C THR A 10 1.55 21.04 -15.76
N ASP A 11 0.67 20.20 -16.30
CA ASP A 11 -0.17 19.31 -15.52
C ASP A 11 0.53 17.95 -15.55
N VAL A 12 1.44 17.75 -14.59
CA VAL A 12 1.88 16.42 -14.18
C VAL A 12 1.40 16.35 -12.75
N ASP A 13 0.29 15.68 -12.50
CA ASP A 13 -0.30 15.45 -11.18
C ASP A 13 0.80 15.02 -10.18
N GLU A 14 1.25 15.94 -9.33
CA GLU A 14 2.26 15.68 -8.30
C GLU A 14 1.61 14.94 -7.12
N THR A 15 1.26 13.67 -7.29
CA THR A 15 1.15 12.77 -6.13
C THR A 15 2.55 12.54 -5.59
N PHE A 16 3.00 13.41 -4.68
CA PHE A 16 4.40 13.51 -4.24
C PHE A 16 5.05 12.17 -3.82
N LEU A 17 4.26 11.26 -3.25
CA LEU A 17 4.71 9.94 -2.80
C LEU A 17 3.85 8.79 -3.32
N GLY A 18 2.89 9.05 -4.20
CA GLY A 18 2.07 8.00 -4.81
C GLY A 18 2.94 6.98 -5.53
N GLY A 19 2.70 5.70 -5.27
CA GLY A 19 3.51 4.62 -5.84
C GLY A 19 4.93 4.52 -5.27
N LYS A 20 5.15 4.98 -4.03
CA LYS A 20 6.35 4.70 -3.22
C LYS A 20 6.05 3.68 -2.12
N LEU A 21 7.11 3.21 -1.47
CA LEU A 21 6.99 2.44 -0.23
C LEU A 21 7.48 3.27 0.95
N LEU A 22 6.74 3.23 2.06
CA LEU A 22 7.21 3.68 3.36
C LEU A 22 7.67 2.49 4.20
N ILE A 23 8.81 2.65 4.86
CA ILE A 23 9.35 1.66 5.79
C ILE A 23 9.37 2.30 7.17
N ALA A 24 8.66 1.69 8.13
CA ALA A 24 8.64 2.18 9.50
C ALA A 24 10.02 2.10 10.13
N THR A 25 10.45 3.18 10.78
CA THR A 25 11.65 3.17 11.62
C THR A 25 11.26 2.95 13.09
N PRO A 26 12.21 2.60 13.98
CA PRO A 26 11.95 2.53 15.41
C PRO A 26 11.47 3.85 16.03
N SER A 27 11.72 4.99 15.37
CA SER A 27 11.30 6.32 15.83
C SER A 27 9.79 6.57 15.72
N ILE A 28 9.04 5.72 15.01
CA ILE A 28 7.59 5.90 14.82
C ILE A 28 6.80 5.85 16.13
N GLY A 29 7.28 5.09 17.12
CA GLY A 29 6.69 5.00 18.46
C GLY A 29 5.31 4.34 18.56
N ASP A 30 4.54 4.26 17.47
CA ASP A 30 3.24 3.60 17.43
C ASP A 30 3.38 2.09 17.15
N PRO A 31 2.99 1.20 18.09
CA PRO A 31 3.09 -0.25 17.92
C PRO A 31 2.28 -0.81 16.74
N ARG A 32 1.26 -0.07 16.26
CA ARG A 32 0.47 -0.50 15.11
C ARG A 32 1.30 -0.52 13.82
N PHE A 33 2.28 0.37 13.73
CA PHE A 33 3.15 0.56 12.58
C PHE A 33 4.57 -0.01 12.78
N ASP A 34 4.86 -0.63 13.94
CA ASP A 34 6.16 -1.25 14.17
C ASP A 34 6.50 -2.26 13.07
N ARG A 35 7.69 -2.10 12.48
CA ARG A 35 8.20 -2.90 11.36
C ARG A 35 7.23 -3.04 10.19
N THR A 36 6.42 -2.03 9.91
CA THR A 36 5.51 -2.05 8.75
C THR A 36 6.18 -1.58 7.47
N VAL A 37 5.72 -2.14 6.36
CA VAL A 37 5.99 -1.65 5.00
C VAL A 37 4.65 -1.24 4.40
N ILE A 38 4.56 -0.01 3.92
CA ILE A 38 3.32 0.59 3.41
C ILE A 38 3.49 0.96 1.95
N VAL A 39 2.56 0.53 1.10
CA VAL A 39 2.41 1.06 -0.26
C VAL A 39 1.63 2.37 -0.18
N MET A 40 2.23 3.46 -0.64
CA MET A 40 1.52 4.74 -0.78
C MET A 40 0.62 4.69 -2.01
N CYS A 41 -0.68 4.69 -1.77
CA CYS A 41 -1.70 4.59 -2.81
C CYS A 41 -2.13 5.96 -3.33
N ASP A 42 -2.17 6.96 -2.44
CA ASP A 42 -2.47 8.34 -2.78
C ASP A 42 -1.75 9.31 -1.83
N HIS A 43 -1.37 10.47 -2.35
CA HIS A 43 -0.74 11.53 -1.56
C HIS A 43 -1.00 12.89 -2.18
N SER A 44 -1.73 13.73 -1.47
CA SER A 44 -2.04 15.11 -1.81
C SER A 44 -1.75 16.02 -0.60
N PRO A 45 -1.76 17.36 -0.77
CA PRO A 45 -1.58 18.28 0.34
C PRO A 45 -2.62 18.14 1.47
N ASP A 46 -3.80 17.61 1.14
CA ASP A 46 -4.93 17.50 2.07
C ASP A 46 -4.99 16.14 2.78
N HIS A 47 -4.45 15.09 2.16
CA HIS A 47 -4.48 13.73 2.70
C HIS A 47 -3.41 12.82 2.09
N ALA A 48 -3.04 11.77 2.82
CA ALA A 48 -2.31 10.64 2.26
C ALA A 48 -3.00 9.33 2.63
N MET A 49 -2.89 8.33 1.75
CA MET A 49 -3.46 7.01 1.93
C MET A 49 -2.44 5.94 1.53
N GLY A 50 -2.28 4.93 2.38
CA GLY A 50 -1.44 3.78 2.10
C GLY A 50 -1.99 2.49 2.68
N ILE A 51 -1.46 1.37 2.19
CA ILE A 51 -1.82 0.02 2.60
C ILE A 51 -0.59 -0.67 3.18
N ILE A 52 -0.67 -1.13 4.43
CA ILE A 52 0.34 -2.01 5.02
C ILE A 52 0.31 -3.36 4.27
N ILE A 53 1.46 -3.81 3.79
CA ILE A 53 1.60 -5.00 2.94
C ILE A 53 2.31 -6.17 3.60
N ASN A 54 2.57 -6.11 4.91
CA ASN A 54 3.38 -7.12 5.60
C ASN A 54 2.85 -7.53 6.98
N LYS A 55 1.57 -7.28 7.26
CA LYS A 55 0.94 -7.60 8.55
C LYS A 55 -0.26 -8.52 8.34
N PRO A 56 -0.10 -9.85 8.44
CA PRO A 56 -1.22 -10.78 8.30
C PRO A 56 -2.21 -10.61 9.44
N ALA A 57 -3.50 -10.80 9.16
CA ALA A 57 -4.52 -11.00 10.17
C ALA A 57 -4.38 -12.44 10.73
N ASP A 58 -4.43 -12.59 12.05
CA ASP A 58 -4.10 -13.85 12.74
C ASP A 58 -5.01 -15.02 12.31
N ASP A 59 -6.29 -14.77 12.07
CA ASP A 59 -7.31 -15.81 11.81
C ASP A 59 -8.23 -15.45 10.63
N LEU A 60 -7.70 -14.78 9.60
CA LEU A 60 -8.50 -14.49 8.40
C LEU A 60 -7.72 -14.79 7.12
N ARG A 61 -8.24 -15.76 6.35
CA ARG A 61 -7.67 -16.18 5.07
C ARG A 61 -8.60 -15.82 3.93
N LEU A 62 -8.02 -15.66 2.74
CA LEU A 62 -8.76 -15.24 1.55
C LEU A 62 -9.92 -16.19 1.19
N PRO A 63 -9.79 -17.53 1.28
CA PRO A 63 -10.92 -18.43 1.01
C PRO A 63 -12.10 -18.24 1.98
N GLU A 64 -11.82 -18.04 3.27
CA GLU A 64 -12.85 -17.82 4.29
C GLU A 64 -13.61 -16.51 4.03
N LEU A 65 -12.89 -15.47 3.61
CA LEU A 65 -13.52 -14.21 3.26
C LEU A 65 -14.37 -14.32 1.98
N PHE A 66 -13.94 -15.10 0.98
CA PHE A 66 -14.73 -15.33 -0.23
C PHE A 66 -16.06 -16.00 0.10
N GLU A 67 -16.05 -17.00 0.99
CA GLU A 67 -17.27 -17.66 1.48
C GLU A 67 -18.19 -16.66 2.20
N GLN A 68 -17.64 -15.83 3.09
CA GLN A 68 -18.42 -14.82 3.83
C GLN A 68 -19.07 -13.78 2.91
N LEU A 69 -18.37 -13.38 1.84
CA LEU A 69 -18.84 -12.38 0.88
C LEU A 69 -19.69 -12.98 -0.25
N GLY A 70 -19.86 -14.31 -0.30
CA GLY A 70 -20.55 -15.00 -1.38
C GLY A 70 -19.88 -14.74 -2.73
N VAL A 71 -18.57 -14.88 -2.79
CA VAL A 71 -17.78 -14.83 -4.03
C VAL A 71 -17.70 -16.25 -4.58
N ASP A 72 -18.59 -16.57 -5.52
CA ASP A 72 -18.64 -17.87 -6.18
C ASP A 72 -17.80 -17.83 -7.47
N GLY A 73 -16.67 -18.52 -7.44
CA GLY A 73 -15.71 -18.57 -8.56
C GLY A 73 -15.69 -19.89 -9.31
N ILE A 74 -15.14 -19.84 -10.53
CA ILE A 74 -14.77 -21.06 -11.29
C ILE A 74 -13.49 -21.66 -10.70
N ARG A 75 -12.66 -20.83 -10.06
CA ARG A 75 -11.44 -21.26 -9.36
C ARG A 75 -11.56 -21.05 -7.85
N PRO A 76 -10.93 -21.92 -7.05
CA PRO A 76 -10.79 -21.67 -5.62
C PRO A 76 -9.96 -20.41 -5.39
N ALA A 77 -10.27 -19.68 -4.32
CA ALA A 77 -9.44 -18.58 -3.86
C ALA A 77 -8.04 -19.08 -3.49
N PRO A 78 -6.98 -18.31 -3.77
CA PRO A 78 -5.65 -18.61 -3.24
C PRO A 78 -5.68 -18.73 -1.72
N ASP A 79 -4.99 -19.74 -1.19
CA ASP A 79 -4.89 -19.93 0.26
C ASP A 79 -3.81 -19.01 0.85
N THR A 80 -4.13 -17.72 0.91
CA THR A 80 -3.24 -16.64 1.41
C THR A 80 -3.88 -15.91 2.59
N PRO A 81 -3.09 -15.40 3.54
CA PRO A 81 -3.62 -14.58 4.62
C PRO A 81 -4.21 -13.27 4.06
N VAL A 82 -5.27 -12.79 4.69
CA VAL A 82 -5.72 -11.41 4.53
C VAL A 82 -4.83 -10.52 5.39
N LEU A 83 -4.40 -9.37 4.85
CA LEU A 83 -3.54 -8.46 5.60
C LEU A 83 -4.35 -7.39 6.35
N ILE A 84 -3.75 -6.82 7.38
CA ILE A 84 -4.23 -5.61 8.04
C ILE A 84 -3.57 -4.43 7.31
N GLY A 85 -4.34 -3.69 6.52
CA GLY A 85 -3.87 -2.56 5.71
C GLY A 85 -3.71 -1.26 6.50
N GLY A 86 -4.36 -1.16 7.66
CA GLY A 86 -4.16 -0.07 8.62
C GLY A 86 -5.31 0.08 9.63
N PRO A 87 -5.30 1.14 10.45
CA PRO A 87 -6.27 1.33 11.51
C PRO A 87 -7.60 1.96 11.06
N VAL A 88 -7.69 2.49 9.84
CA VAL A 88 -8.89 3.19 9.33
C VAL A 88 -9.72 2.22 8.50
N ASP A 89 -11.06 2.28 8.64
CA ASP A 89 -12.03 1.47 7.89
C ASP A 89 -11.70 -0.04 7.85
N GLN A 90 -11.41 -0.63 9.01
CA GLN A 90 -10.98 -2.04 9.12
C GLN A 90 -12.00 -3.07 8.61
N ASP A 91 -13.26 -2.69 8.46
CA ASP A 91 -14.30 -3.54 7.86
C ASP A 91 -14.28 -3.51 6.33
N ARG A 92 -13.49 -2.61 5.71
CA ARG A 92 -13.42 -2.43 4.26
C ARG A 92 -12.20 -3.14 3.66
N GLY A 93 -12.44 -3.92 2.62
CA GLY A 93 -11.41 -4.60 1.83
C GLY A 93 -10.80 -3.73 0.73
N PHE A 94 -9.49 -3.81 0.60
CA PHE A 94 -8.66 -3.12 -0.38
C PHE A 94 -7.78 -4.16 -1.07
N VAL A 95 -7.91 -4.28 -2.40
CA VAL A 95 -7.12 -5.21 -3.20
C VAL A 95 -6.10 -4.46 -4.03
N LEU A 96 -4.83 -4.64 -3.69
CA LEU A 96 -3.73 -4.30 -4.57
C LEU A 96 -3.62 -5.39 -5.63
N HIS A 97 -3.44 -5.01 -6.89
CA HIS A 97 -3.30 -5.96 -7.99
C HIS A 97 -2.43 -5.38 -9.11
N THR A 98 -1.89 -6.27 -9.94
CA THR A 98 -1.23 -5.89 -11.19
C THR A 98 -2.24 -5.26 -12.16
N ARG A 99 -1.77 -4.33 -13.02
CA ARG A 99 -2.62 -3.54 -13.93
C ARG A 99 -3.11 -4.27 -15.19
N ASP A 100 -2.88 -5.58 -15.30
CA ASP A 100 -3.57 -6.44 -16.26
C ASP A 100 -5.07 -6.60 -15.94
N TYR A 101 -5.46 -6.30 -14.70
CA TYR A 101 -6.83 -6.02 -14.31
C TYR A 101 -7.02 -4.52 -14.01
N SER A 102 -8.18 -3.98 -14.41
CA SER A 102 -8.62 -2.64 -14.04
C SER A 102 -10.13 -2.57 -14.16
N SER A 103 -10.80 -2.13 -13.10
CA SER A 103 -12.19 -1.70 -13.14
C SER A 103 -12.22 -0.22 -13.53
N LEU A 104 -13.01 0.14 -14.55
CA LEU A 104 -13.01 1.48 -15.14
C LEU A 104 -13.39 2.59 -14.13
N GLU A 105 -14.21 2.26 -13.15
CA GLU A 105 -14.76 3.23 -12.19
C GLU A 105 -14.26 3.02 -10.75
N ALA A 106 -13.59 1.90 -10.46
CA ALA A 106 -13.26 1.50 -9.10
C ALA A 106 -11.76 1.26 -8.84
N THR A 107 -10.92 1.25 -9.88
CA THR A 107 -9.47 1.10 -9.73
C THR A 107 -8.78 2.45 -9.63
N LEU A 108 -8.15 2.72 -8.48
CA LEU A 108 -7.21 3.81 -8.28
C LEU A 108 -5.83 3.39 -8.84
N PRO A 109 -5.24 4.13 -9.80
CA PRO A 109 -3.88 3.84 -10.26
C PRO A 109 -2.85 4.24 -9.19
N VAL A 110 -2.16 3.27 -8.60
CA VAL A 110 -1.11 3.50 -7.60
C VAL A 110 0.25 3.72 -8.28
N SER A 111 0.52 2.97 -9.35
CA SER A 111 1.73 3.11 -10.15
C SER A 111 1.46 2.66 -11.61
N PRO A 112 2.44 2.76 -12.52
CA PRO A 112 2.31 2.20 -13.87
C PRO A 112 2.03 0.68 -13.88
N ARG A 113 2.32 -0.05 -12.80
CA ARG A 113 2.18 -1.51 -12.73
C ARG A 113 1.16 -2.00 -11.70
N ILE A 114 0.84 -1.19 -10.69
CA ILE A 114 -0.05 -1.57 -9.59
C ILE A 114 -1.29 -0.68 -9.57
N GLY A 115 -2.45 -1.31 -9.41
CA GLY A 115 -3.72 -0.66 -9.13
C GLY A 115 -4.27 -1.07 -7.77
N LEU A 116 -5.17 -0.25 -7.23
CA LEU A 116 -5.91 -0.52 -6.02
C LEU A 116 -7.41 -0.49 -6.31
N THR A 117 -8.13 -1.56 -5.97
CA THR A 117 -9.59 -1.65 -6.10
C THR A 117 -10.23 -1.97 -4.75
N ALA A 118 -11.34 -1.30 -4.41
CA ALA A 118 -12.02 -1.44 -3.10
C ALA A 118 -13.49 -1.86 -3.24
N THR A 119 -13.81 -2.60 -4.30
CA THR A 119 -15.14 -3.09 -4.67
C THR A 119 -15.15 -4.62 -4.78
N LYS A 120 -16.32 -5.26 -4.74
CA LYS A 120 -16.42 -6.73 -4.79
C LYS A 120 -15.99 -7.32 -6.15
N ASP A 121 -16.10 -6.56 -7.23
CA ASP A 121 -15.78 -6.99 -8.60
C ASP A 121 -14.35 -7.52 -8.78
N VAL A 122 -13.36 -6.99 -8.05
CA VAL A 122 -11.99 -7.53 -8.08
C VAL A 122 -11.88 -8.91 -7.44
N LEU A 123 -12.70 -9.20 -6.42
CA LEU A 123 -12.76 -10.53 -5.80
C LEU A 123 -13.37 -11.54 -6.77
N ASP A 124 -14.45 -11.15 -7.45
CA ASP A 124 -15.06 -11.96 -8.51
C ASP A 124 -14.04 -12.19 -9.66
N ALA A 125 -13.24 -11.18 -10.00
CA ALA A 125 -12.18 -11.31 -11.01
C ALA A 125 -11.08 -12.30 -10.60
N ILE A 126 -10.63 -12.27 -9.34
CA ILE A 126 -9.69 -13.26 -8.78
C ILE A 126 -10.26 -14.68 -8.92
N ALA A 127 -11.55 -14.85 -8.62
CA ALA A 127 -12.26 -16.13 -8.68
C ALA A 127 -12.64 -16.58 -10.13
N SER A 128 -12.44 -15.72 -11.13
CA SER A 128 -12.89 -15.93 -12.52
C SER A 128 -11.99 -16.89 -13.32
N SER A 129 -12.05 -16.85 -14.66
CA SER A 129 -11.07 -17.50 -15.54
C SER A 129 -9.85 -16.62 -15.84
N HIS A 130 -9.91 -15.31 -15.58
CA HIS A 130 -8.86 -14.33 -15.90
C HIS A 130 -8.57 -13.46 -14.67
N PRO A 131 -7.80 -13.97 -13.69
CA PRO A 131 -7.45 -13.20 -12.51
C PRO A 131 -6.37 -12.18 -12.87
N PRO A 132 -6.18 -11.14 -12.05
CA PRO A 132 -4.92 -10.40 -12.07
C PRO A 132 -3.74 -11.36 -11.86
N GLN A 133 -2.62 -11.13 -12.54
CA GLN A 133 -1.41 -11.96 -12.38
C GLN A 133 -0.95 -12.07 -10.94
N ARG A 134 -0.98 -10.94 -10.20
CA ARG A 134 -0.69 -10.90 -8.77
C ARG A 134 -1.71 -10.02 -8.07
N SER A 135 -2.13 -10.43 -6.88
CA SER A 135 -3.04 -9.65 -6.05
C SER A 135 -2.74 -9.89 -4.57
N LEU A 136 -3.10 -8.90 -3.75
CA LEU A 136 -3.00 -8.93 -2.30
C LEU A 136 -4.22 -8.20 -1.75
N LEU A 137 -4.88 -8.82 -0.76
CA LEU A 137 -6.02 -8.23 -0.08
C LEU A 137 -5.60 -7.77 1.32
N ALA A 138 -5.98 -6.54 1.65
CA ALA A 138 -5.85 -5.98 2.99
C ALA A 138 -7.19 -5.42 3.48
N LEU A 139 -7.39 -5.45 4.79
CA LEU A 139 -8.52 -4.81 5.48
C LEU A 139 -8.09 -3.50 6.12
N GLY A 140 -8.86 -2.44 5.85
CA GLY A 140 -8.53 -1.09 6.25
C GLY A 140 -7.31 -0.50 5.55
N TYR A 141 -6.99 0.73 5.92
CA TYR A 141 -5.86 1.48 5.36
C TYR A 141 -5.21 2.38 6.40
N ALA A 142 -3.98 2.80 6.11
CA ALA A 142 -3.28 3.85 6.83
C ALA A 142 -3.59 5.19 6.18
N GLY A 143 -4.13 6.12 6.97
CA GLY A 143 -4.51 7.45 6.51
C GLY A 143 -3.75 8.52 7.27
N TRP A 144 -3.33 9.55 6.55
CA TRP A 144 -2.71 10.76 7.10
C TRP A 144 -3.56 11.97 6.75
N GLY A 145 -3.77 12.84 7.72
CA GLY A 145 -4.35 14.16 7.48
C GLY A 145 -3.34 15.11 6.82
N ALA A 146 -3.82 16.27 6.41
CA ALA A 146 -3.02 17.32 5.80
C ALA A 146 -1.73 17.62 6.58
N GLY A 147 -0.58 17.50 5.92
CA GLY A 147 0.74 17.78 6.49
C GLY A 147 1.24 16.79 7.55
N GLN A 148 0.49 15.74 7.87
CA GLN A 148 0.87 14.78 8.92
C GLN A 148 2.00 13.87 8.44
N LEU A 149 1.91 13.35 7.22
CA LEU A 149 2.94 12.46 6.66
C LEU A 149 4.29 13.18 6.55
N GLU A 150 4.28 14.45 6.14
CA GLU A 150 5.48 15.29 6.03
C GLU A 150 6.12 15.56 7.39
N GLN A 151 5.31 15.76 8.44
CA GLN A 151 5.80 15.88 9.81
C GLN A 151 6.45 14.58 10.29
N GLU A 152 5.84 13.43 10.00
CA GLU A 152 6.39 12.12 10.35
C GLU A 152 7.68 11.82 9.57
N LEU A 153 7.76 12.20 8.30
CA LEU A 153 8.99 12.13 7.49
C LEU A 153 10.08 13.03 8.05
N ALA A 154 9.77 14.27 8.42
CA ALA A 154 10.72 15.19 9.06
C ALA A 154 11.21 14.68 10.43
N ALA A 155 10.39 13.90 11.13
CA ALA A 155 10.75 13.22 12.36
C ALA A 155 11.51 11.89 12.14
N ASN A 156 11.83 11.53 10.90
CA ASN A 156 12.46 10.25 10.52
C ASN A 156 11.65 9.01 10.96
N ALA A 157 10.32 9.12 11.08
CA ALA A 157 9.46 7.99 11.40
C ALA A 157 9.33 6.99 10.22
N TRP A 158 9.54 7.48 9.00
CA TRP A 158 9.45 6.71 7.77
C TRP A 158 10.69 6.88 6.90
N LEU A 159 11.15 5.79 6.29
CA LEU A 159 12.02 5.84 5.12
C LEU A 159 11.19 5.68 3.86
N VAL A 160 11.54 6.42 2.81
CA VAL A 160 10.86 6.34 1.51
C VAL A 160 11.75 5.63 0.51
N ILE A 161 11.22 4.63 -0.17
CA ILE A 161 11.92 3.92 -1.26
C ILE A 161 11.05 3.81 -2.51
N GLU A 162 11.69 3.50 -3.64
CA GLU A 162 10.95 3.16 -4.86
C GLU A 162 10.14 1.88 -4.66
N LEU A 163 8.97 1.84 -5.31
CA LEU A 163 8.10 0.67 -5.26
C LEU A 163 8.72 -0.51 -5.99
N ASP A 164 8.94 -1.59 -5.23
CA ASP A 164 9.33 -2.89 -5.77
C ASP A 164 8.11 -3.83 -5.83
N GLU A 165 7.68 -4.18 -7.04
CA GLU A 165 6.51 -5.05 -7.26
C GLU A 165 6.71 -6.46 -6.66
N THR A 166 7.96 -6.94 -6.60
CA THR A 166 8.25 -8.25 -6.01
C THR A 166 7.90 -8.21 -4.53
N LEU A 167 8.40 -7.21 -3.81
CA LEU A 167 8.19 -6.98 -2.39
C LEU A 167 6.71 -6.77 -2.04
N VAL A 168 5.94 -6.08 -2.90
CA VAL A 168 4.51 -5.84 -2.67
C VAL A 168 3.73 -7.15 -2.58
N PHE A 169 3.88 -8.02 -3.57
CA PHE A 169 3.06 -9.22 -3.72
C PHE A 169 3.75 -10.52 -3.27
N ASP A 170 4.89 -10.43 -2.59
CA ASP A 170 5.53 -11.61 -2.01
C ASP A 170 4.75 -12.13 -0.79
N THR A 171 4.88 -13.40 -0.47
CA THR A 171 4.20 -14.07 0.67
C THR A 171 5.06 -14.10 1.93
N GLY A 172 6.33 -13.68 1.87
CA GLY A 172 7.22 -13.56 3.03
C GLY A 172 6.88 -12.35 3.91
N ASP A 173 5.66 -12.21 4.43
CA ASP A 173 5.26 -10.99 5.13
C ASP A 173 6.17 -10.63 6.32
N ALA A 174 6.64 -11.64 7.06
CA ALA A 174 7.51 -11.45 8.22
C ALA A 174 8.90 -10.86 7.88
N ASP A 175 9.42 -11.08 6.66
CA ASP A 175 10.75 -10.62 6.25
C ASP A 175 10.72 -9.40 5.32
N LYS A 176 9.52 -8.98 4.85
CA LYS A 176 9.36 -7.82 3.95
C LYS A 176 10.01 -6.56 4.49
N TRP A 177 9.87 -6.27 5.79
CA TRP A 177 10.48 -5.09 6.39
C TRP A 177 12.01 -5.11 6.31
N GLN A 178 12.63 -6.25 6.64
CA GLN A 178 14.08 -6.41 6.54
C GLN A 178 14.54 -6.28 5.09
N ARG A 179 13.86 -6.95 4.15
CA ARG A 179 14.20 -6.87 2.72
C ARG A 179 14.03 -5.46 2.16
N ALA A 180 13.03 -4.72 2.62
CA ALA A 180 12.85 -3.32 2.23
C ALA A 180 14.04 -2.44 2.68
N LEU A 181 14.57 -2.69 3.88
CA LEU A 181 15.78 -2.01 4.34
C LEU A 181 17.03 -2.43 3.56
N ASP A 182 17.14 -3.71 3.21
CA ASP A 182 18.26 -4.23 2.43
C ASP A 182 18.33 -3.59 1.02
N LEU A 183 17.17 -3.26 0.41
CA LEU A 183 17.11 -2.57 -0.88
C LEU A 183 17.80 -1.19 -0.89
N ILE A 184 17.88 -0.54 0.28
CA ILE A 184 18.56 0.75 0.44
C ILE A 184 19.88 0.64 1.22
N GLY A 185 20.34 -0.58 1.51
CA GLY A 185 21.58 -0.82 2.22
C GLY A 185 21.58 -0.34 3.67
N VAL A 186 20.40 -0.29 4.31
CA VAL A 186 20.24 0.13 5.71
C VAL A 186 20.11 -1.10 6.60
N SER A 187 20.89 -1.17 7.68
CA SER A 187 20.75 -2.21 8.70
C SER A 187 19.83 -1.73 9.84
N PRO A 188 19.03 -2.61 10.48
CA PRO A 188 18.21 -2.27 11.65
C PRO A 188 19.00 -1.64 12.81
N GLU A 189 20.26 -2.04 12.95
CA GLU A 189 21.21 -1.53 13.93
C GLU A 189 21.48 -0.02 13.73
N HIS A 190 21.56 0.43 12.47
CA HIS A 190 21.74 1.84 12.14
C HIS A 190 20.48 2.67 12.44
N LEU A 191 19.29 2.08 12.33
CA LEU A 191 18.03 2.75 12.67
C LEU A 191 17.88 2.96 14.18
N SER A 192 18.27 1.97 14.97
CA SER A 192 18.24 2.05 16.43
C SER A 192 19.19 3.13 16.97
N ALA A 193 20.31 3.37 16.29
CA ALA A 193 21.25 4.44 16.62
C ALA A 193 20.70 5.85 16.34
N LEU A 194 19.81 6.01 15.35
CA LEU A 194 19.17 7.28 15.00
C LEU A 194 18.05 7.66 15.98
N SER A 195 17.37 6.68 16.57
CA SER A 195 16.34 6.92 17.60
C SER A 195 16.91 7.25 19.00
N GLY A 196 18.24 7.14 19.18
CA GLY A 196 18.92 7.29 20.47
C GLY A 196 19.42 8.69 20.83
N HIS A 197 18.98 9.75 20.14
CA HIS A 197 19.34 11.13 20.50
C HIS A 197 18.39 11.71 21.56
N ALA A 198 18.76 11.51 22.83
CA ALA A 198 18.33 12.30 23.98
C ALA A 198 19.57 12.87 24.70
#